data_AF-A0A959QNM1-F1
#
_entry.id   AF-A0A959QNM1-F1
#
_cell.length_a   1.000
_cell.length_b   1.000
_cell.length_c   1.000
_cell.angle_alpha   90.00
_cell.angle_beta   90.00
_cell.angle_gamma   90.00
#
_symmetry.space_group_name_H-M   'P 1'
#
loop_
_entity.id
_entity.type
_entity.pdbx_description
1 polymer ?
#
loop_
_entity_poly.entity_id
_entity_poly.type
_entity_poly.pdbx_seq_one_letter_code
_entity_poly.pdbx_strand_id
1 'polypeptide(L)'
;MRIISYNVNGIRAAIKKGFMDWLATDPADVICLQETKAVKENIDHQELEELGYQNYWFSAEKKGYSGVAIFTKKKPTEVFYGNGIEQSDFEGRVIRADFGDISLINAYFPSGTSGDERQTYKYQWLDEFYDYLNELRKTRPNLIICGDYNICHKEIDIHNP
;
A
#
# COMPACT_ATOMS: atom_id res chain seq x y z
N MET A 1 -5.09 9.40 -15.46
CA MET A 1 -4.69 9.20 -14.06
C MET A 1 -3.48 8.28 -14.10
N ARG A 2 -2.31 8.76 -13.68
CA ARG A 2 -1.10 7.97 -13.54
C ARG A 2 -0.96 7.52 -12.09
N ILE A 3 -0.64 6.24 -11.89
CA ILE A 3 -0.49 5.64 -10.58
C ILE A 3 0.90 5.00 -10.50
N ILE A 4 1.60 5.18 -9.38
CA ILE A 4 2.84 4.49 -9.06
C ILE A 4 2.62 3.65 -7.80
N SER A 5 3.14 2.43 -7.80
CA SER A 5 3.21 1.56 -6.62
C SER A 5 4.66 1.38 -6.23
N TYR A 6 5.01 1.64 -4.97
CA TYR A 6 6.38 1.62 -4.49
C TYR A 6 6.48 1.13 -3.04
N ASN A 7 7.10 -0.02 -2.82
CA ASN A 7 7.58 -0.41 -1.51
C ASN A 7 8.83 0.41 -1.16
N VAL A 8 8.71 1.30 -0.17
CA VAL A 8 9.77 2.24 0.23
C VAL A 8 10.73 1.68 1.28
N ASN A 9 10.46 0.49 1.82
CA ASN A 9 11.23 -0.15 2.89
C ASN A 9 11.57 0.84 4.03
N GLY A 10 10.56 1.58 4.48
CA GLY A 10 10.67 2.64 5.48
C GLY A 10 10.70 4.05 4.89
N ILE A 11 9.60 4.79 5.03
CA ILE A 11 9.43 6.11 4.41
C ILE A 11 10.45 7.15 4.91
N ARG A 12 10.84 7.12 6.19
CA ARG A 12 11.87 8.03 6.72
C ARG A 12 13.23 7.83 6.04
N ALA A 13 13.57 6.59 5.71
CA ALA A 13 14.81 6.30 5.00
C ALA A 13 14.73 6.73 3.53
N ALA A 14 13.56 6.55 2.91
CA ALA A 14 13.31 7.02 1.54
C ALA A 14 13.38 8.56 1.45
N ILE A 15 12.78 9.31 2.39
CA ILE A 15 12.87 10.77 2.46
C ILE A 15 14.33 11.24 2.52
N LYS A 16 15.15 10.64 3.39
CA LYS A 16 16.59 10.94 3.47
C LYS A 16 17.36 10.65 2.18
N LYS A 17 16.81 9.84 1.28
CA LYS A 17 17.41 9.46 -0.02
C LYS A 17 16.80 10.22 -1.20
N GLY A 18 16.10 11.34 -0.95
CA GLY A 18 15.56 12.20 -2.00
C GLY A 18 14.17 11.82 -2.50
N PHE A 19 13.37 11.10 -1.70
CA PHE A 19 12.00 10.78 -2.08
C PHE A 19 11.13 12.04 -2.30
N MET A 20 11.33 13.09 -1.50
CA MET A 20 10.58 14.34 -1.66
C MET A 20 11.00 15.11 -2.91
N ASP A 21 12.31 15.17 -3.20
CA ASP A 21 12.83 15.71 -4.47
C ASP A 21 12.24 14.97 -5.67
N TRP A 22 12.12 13.64 -5.57
CA TRP A 22 11.49 12.83 -6.60
C TRP A 22 9.99 13.14 -6.75
N LEU A 23 9.24 13.29 -5.65
CA LEU A 23 7.83 13.71 -5.70
C LEU A 23 7.66 15.09 -6.34
N ALA A 24 8.61 16.00 -6.13
CA ALA A 24 8.61 17.34 -6.72
C ALA A 24 8.76 17.34 -8.26
N THR A 25 9.25 16.24 -8.85
CA THR A 25 9.27 16.06 -10.33
C THR A 25 7.91 15.77 -10.96
N ASP A 26 6.84 15.77 -10.15
CA ASP A 26 5.48 15.44 -10.54
C ASP A 26 5.33 14.06 -11.23
N PRO A 27 5.75 12.97 -10.56
CA PRO A 27 5.85 11.68 -11.22
C PRO A 27 4.49 11.05 -11.56
N ALA A 28 3.44 11.28 -10.74
CA ALA A 28 2.12 10.71 -10.93
C ALA A 28 1.00 11.42 -10.13
N ASP A 29 -0.27 11.16 -10.50
CA ASP A 29 -1.45 11.66 -9.79
C ASP A 29 -1.67 10.95 -8.44
N VAL A 30 -1.26 9.68 -8.34
CA VAL A 30 -1.41 8.83 -7.16
C VAL A 30 -0.14 8.00 -6.94
N ILE A 31 0.34 7.98 -5.70
CA ILE A 31 1.48 7.19 -5.24
C ILE A 31 1.01 6.25 -4.13
N CYS A 32 1.05 4.96 -4.38
CA CYS A 32 0.76 3.89 -3.43
C CYS A 32 2.06 3.43 -2.80
N LEU A 33 2.23 3.65 -1.50
CA LEU A 33 3.42 3.26 -0.75
C LEU A 33 3.15 2.02 0.11
N GLN A 34 4.08 1.07 0.07
CA GLN A 34 4.09 -0.09 0.96
C GLN A 34 5.30 -0.06 1.89
N GLU A 35 5.20 -0.79 3.01
CA GLU A 35 6.24 -0.92 4.03
C GLU A 35 6.72 0.44 4.55
N THR A 36 5.79 1.32 4.92
CA THR A 36 6.12 2.67 5.40
C THR A 36 6.91 2.67 6.71
N LYS A 37 6.70 1.67 7.59
CA LYS A 37 7.33 1.50 8.91
C LYS A 37 7.20 2.76 9.79
N ALA A 38 6.13 3.51 9.61
CA ALA A 38 5.89 4.78 10.29
C ALA A 38 4.40 5.01 10.44
N VAL A 39 4.02 5.67 11.54
CA VAL A 39 2.69 6.27 11.68
C VAL A 39 2.67 7.65 11.04
N LYS A 40 1.47 8.15 10.72
CA LYS A 40 1.28 9.43 10.03
C LYS A 40 2.05 10.56 10.71
N GLU A 41 1.97 10.63 12.04
CA GLU A 41 2.57 11.68 12.88
C GLU A 41 4.11 11.67 12.89
N ASN A 42 4.75 10.64 12.32
CA ASN A 42 6.21 10.56 12.23
C ASN A 42 6.79 11.30 11.02
N ILE A 43 5.94 11.87 10.16
CA ILE A 43 6.34 12.48 8.90
C ILE A 43 5.85 13.92 8.88
N ASP A 44 6.71 14.82 8.43
CA ASP A 44 6.30 16.19 8.17
C ASP A 44 5.43 16.22 6.91
N HIS A 45 4.19 16.69 7.06
CA HIS A 45 3.22 16.74 5.98
C HIS A 45 3.27 18.04 5.18
N GLN A 46 3.94 19.08 5.70
CA GLN A 46 3.94 20.39 5.07
C GLN A 46 4.46 20.31 3.63
N GLU A 47 5.58 19.62 3.42
CA GLU A 47 6.18 19.47 2.09
C GLU A 47 5.30 18.64 1.15
N LEU A 48 4.58 17.62 1.64
CA LEU A 48 3.62 16.86 0.84
C LEU A 48 2.44 17.76 0.40
N GLU A 49 1.92 18.57 1.31
CA GLU A 49 0.80 19.48 1.06
C GLU A 49 1.18 20.62 0.11
N GLU A 50 2.39 21.18 0.24
CA GLU A 50 2.97 22.17 -0.68
C GLU A 50 3.12 21.61 -2.10
N LEU A 51 3.45 20.32 -2.22
CA LEU A 51 3.47 19.60 -3.51
C LEU A 51 2.08 19.23 -4.04
N GLY A 52 1.01 19.56 -3.29
CA GLY A 52 -0.38 19.34 -3.67
C GLY A 52 -0.90 17.94 -3.38
N TYR A 53 -0.19 17.12 -2.60
CA TYR A 53 -0.63 15.77 -2.24
C TYR A 53 -1.46 15.76 -0.95
N GLN A 54 -2.67 15.20 -1.05
CA GLN A 54 -3.39 14.65 0.08
C GLN A 54 -2.79 13.30 0.44
N ASN A 55 -2.75 12.97 1.73
CA ASN A 55 -2.11 11.74 2.20
C ASN A 55 -2.99 10.97 3.20
N TYR A 56 -3.07 9.67 2.97
CA TYR A 56 -3.85 8.71 3.75
C TYR A 56 -2.97 7.56 4.17
N TRP A 57 -3.04 7.16 5.44
CA TRP A 57 -2.10 6.21 6.04
C TRP A 57 -2.86 5.15 6.81
N PHE A 58 -2.47 3.89 6.60
CA PHE A 58 -2.90 2.79 7.46
C PHE A 58 -1.65 2.11 8.00
N SER A 59 -1.38 2.32 9.28
CA SER A 59 -0.13 1.91 9.93
C SER A 59 -0.37 0.69 10.80
N ALA A 60 0.62 -0.19 10.89
CA ALA A 60 0.55 -1.31 11.83
C ALA A 60 0.54 -0.82 13.29
N GLU A 61 -0.11 -1.57 14.17
CA GLU A 61 -0.05 -1.31 15.61
C GLU A 61 1.37 -1.48 16.16
N LYS A 62 2.10 -2.46 15.62
CA LYS A 62 3.53 -2.64 15.93
C LYS A 62 4.34 -1.49 15.31
N LYS A 63 4.91 -0.64 16.17
CA LYS A 63 5.77 0.48 15.75
C LYS A 63 6.95 -0.01 14.89
N GLY A 64 7.22 0.71 13.80
CA GLY A 64 8.34 0.41 12.90
C GLY A 64 8.12 -0.81 12.00
N TYR A 65 6.88 -1.30 11.88
CA TYR A 65 6.53 -2.49 11.11
C TYR A 65 5.49 -2.16 10.03
N SER A 66 5.58 -2.84 8.88
CA SER A 66 4.58 -2.81 7.80
C SER A 66 4.08 -1.40 7.46
N GLY A 67 2.77 -1.22 7.25
CA GLY A 67 2.12 0.05 6.96
C GLY A 67 2.05 0.37 5.48
N VAL A 68 0.92 0.96 5.07
CA VAL A 68 0.65 1.42 3.71
C VAL A 68 0.20 2.88 3.73
N ALA A 69 0.47 3.60 2.64
CA ALA A 69 -0.02 4.97 2.46
C ALA A 69 -0.42 5.24 1.00
N ILE A 70 -1.36 6.16 0.80
CA ILE A 70 -1.71 6.70 -0.51
C ILE A 70 -1.48 8.20 -0.48
N PHE A 71 -0.61 8.69 -1.36
CA PHE A 71 -0.46 10.11 -1.65
C PHE A 71 -1.14 10.42 -2.96
N THR A 72 -2.00 11.43 -3.01
CA THR A 72 -2.73 11.76 -4.23
C THR A 72 -2.99 13.25 -4.40
N LYS A 73 -2.85 13.73 -5.64
CA LYS A 73 -3.25 15.09 -6.04
C LYS A 73 -4.75 15.19 -6.32
N LYS A 74 -5.43 14.05 -6.43
CA LYS A 74 -6.88 13.97 -6.69
C LYS A 74 -7.58 13.62 -5.38
N LYS A 75 -8.61 14.37 -5.02
CA LYS A 75 -9.40 14.04 -3.84
C LYS A 75 -10.19 12.74 -4.10
N PRO A 76 -9.97 11.67 -3.33
CA PRO A 76 -10.81 10.48 -3.42
C PRO A 76 -12.23 10.81 -2.94
N THR A 77 -13.22 10.12 -3.50
CA THR A 77 -14.61 10.20 -3.05
C THR A 77 -14.76 9.64 -1.66
N GLU A 78 -14.14 8.48 -1.40
CA GLU A 78 -14.16 7.77 -0.13
C GLU A 78 -12.79 7.09 0.11
N VAL A 79 -12.41 6.93 1.37
CA VAL A 79 -11.19 6.21 1.77
C VAL A 79 -11.55 5.21 2.86
N PHE A 80 -11.13 3.96 2.69
CA PHE A 80 -11.38 2.87 3.62
C PHE A 80 -10.03 2.33 4.13
N TYR A 81 -9.95 2.18 5.44
CA TYR A 81 -8.76 1.69 6.13
C TYR A 81 -9.00 0.25 6.55
N GLY A 82 -8.11 -0.64 6.13
CA GLY A 82 -8.25 -2.07 6.36
C GLY A 82 -9.17 -2.78 5.37
N ASN A 83 -9.16 -4.10 5.47
CA ASN A 83 -10.03 -5.01 4.75
C ASN A 83 -11.00 -5.76 5.68
N GLY A 84 -11.03 -5.44 6.98
CA GLY A 84 -11.90 -6.06 7.97
C GLY A 84 -11.40 -7.40 8.49
N ILE A 85 -10.18 -7.79 8.12
CA ILE A 85 -9.53 -9.02 8.56
C ILE A 85 -8.55 -8.65 9.67
N GLU A 86 -8.80 -9.15 10.88
CA GLU A 86 -8.15 -8.70 12.12
C GLU A 86 -6.61 -8.63 12.00
N GLN A 87 -5.96 -9.72 11.58
CA GLN A 87 -4.49 -9.76 11.48
C GLN A 87 -3.95 -8.84 10.37
N SER A 88 -4.67 -8.71 9.25
CA SER A 88 -4.31 -7.82 8.14
C SER A 88 -4.38 -6.35 8.57
N ASP A 89 -5.44 -6.02 9.33
CA ASP A 89 -5.71 -4.67 9.82
C ASP A 89 -4.75 -4.28 10.95
N PHE A 90 -4.48 -5.21 11.88
CA PHE A 90 -3.46 -5.05 12.92
C PHE A 90 -2.06 -4.78 12.32
N GLU A 91 -1.74 -5.42 11.20
CA GLU A 91 -0.49 -5.23 10.46
C GLU A 91 -0.53 -4.05 9.47
N GLY A 92 -1.64 -3.31 9.36
CA GLY A 92 -1.75 -2.11 8.52
C GLY A 92 -1.50 -2.38 7.04
N ARG A 93 -2.09 -3.45 6.46
CA ARG A 93 -1.69 -3.97 5.14
C ARG A 93 -2.48 -3.46 3.95
N VAL A 94 -3.71 -2.95 4.16
CA VAL A 94 -4.61 -2.59 3.06
C VAL A 94 -5.23 -1.22 3.29
N ILE A 95 -5.18 -0.37 2.27
CA ILE A 95 -5.94 0.88 2.22
C ILE A 95 -6.59 1.02 0.84
N ARG A 96 -7.86 1.43 0.79
CA ARG A 96 -8.61 1.66 -0.44
C ARG A 96 -8.98 3.13 -0.58
N ALA A 97 -8.76 3.70 -1.75
CA ALA A 97 -9.24 5.02 -2.13
C ALA A 97 -10.12 4.89 -3.39
N ASP A 98 -11.36 5.36 -3.29
CA ASP A 98 -12.30 5.34 -4.41
C ASP A 98 -12.24 6.67 -5.17
N PHE A 99 -12.14 6.61 -6.50
CA PHE A 99 -12.12 7.75 -7.42
C PHE A 99 -13.27 7.61 -8.41
N GLY A 100 -14.45 8.09 -8.05
CA GLY A 100 -15.66 7.86 -8.84
C GLY A 100 -16.03 6.38 -8.85
N ASP A 101 -15.96 5.73 -10.02
CA ASP A 101 -16.26 4.31 -10.21
C ASP A 101 -15.05 3.38 -10.00
N ILE A 102 -13.82 3.92 -10.07
CA ILE A 102 -12.58 3.17 -9.86
C ILE A 102 -12.29 3.05 -8.36
N SER A 103 -11.97 1.84 -7.90
CA SER A 103 -11.42 1.60 -6.57
C SER A 103 -9.94 1.24 -6.67
N LEU A 104 -9.10 2.12 -6.14
CA LEU A 104 -7.67 1.89 -6.02
C LEU A 104 -7.37 1.26 -4.66
N ILE A 105 -6.80 0.07 -4.68
CA ILE A 105 -6.39 -0.67 -3.50
C ILE A 105 -4.87 -0.64 -3.45
N ASN A 106 -4.32 -0.20 -2.33
CA ASN A 106 -2.91 -0.31 -2.03
C ASN A 106 -2.72 -1.40 -0.95
N ALA A 107 -2.04 -2.49 -1.31
CA ALA A 107 -1.86 -3.66 -0.46
C ALA A 107 -0.39 -4.02 -0.28
N TYR A 108 0.01 -4.33 0.96
CA TYR A 108 1.31 -4.92 1.26
C TYR A 108 1.13 -6.37 1.69
N PHE A 109 1.47 -7.31 0.81
CA PHE A 109 1.29 -8.72 1.03
C PHE A 109 2.32 -9.23 2.05
N PRO A 110 1.95 -10.12 2.98
CA PRO A 110 2.92 -10.71 3.90
C PRO A 110 4.06 -11.41 3.15
N SER A 111 5.29 -11.19 3.60
CA SER A 111 6.40 -12.06 3.21
C SER A 111 6.42 -13.32 4.10
N GLY A 112 6.73 -14.46 3.49
CA GLY A 112 6.91 -15.75 4.18
C GLY A 112 8.37 -16.07 4.51
N THR A 113 9.32 -15.18 4.20
CA THR A 113 10.77 -15.48 4.28
C THR A 113 11.30 -15.65 5.71
N SER A 114 10.55 -15.24 6.73
CA SER A 114 10.99 -15.33 8.13
C SER A 114 10.69 -16.67 8.80
N GLY A 115 10.15 -17.65 8.08
CA GLY A 115 9.89 -19.01 8.56
C GLY A 115 8.45 -19.50 8.32
N ASP A 116 8.21 -20.76 8.67
CA ASP A 116 6.97 -21.48 8.35
C ASP A 116 5.71 -20.80 8.90
N GLU A 117 5.79 -20.18 10.08
CA GLU A 117 4.66 -19.42 10.65
C GLU A 117 4.26 -18.24 9.76
N ARG A 118 5.25 -17.48 9.25
CA ARG A 118 4.97 -16.35 8.35
C ARG A 118 4.53 -16.80 6.97
N GLN A 119 5.04 -17.93 6.48
CA GLN A 119 4.58 -18.52 5.23
C GLN A 119 3.14 -19.04 5.36
N THR A 120 2.78 -19.64 6.49
CA THR A 120 1.41 -20.09 6.79
C THR A 120 0.45 -18.90 6.82
N TYR A 121 0.82 -17.84 7.54
CA TYR A 121 0.02 -16.62 7.56
C TYR A 121 -0.10 -15.98 6.16
N LYS A 122 0.97 -16.00 5.35
CA LYS A 122 0.90 -15.51 3.97
C LYS A 122 -0.16 -16.25 3.16
N TYR A 123 -0.24 -17.58 3.26
CA TYR A 123 -1.28 -18.34 2.57
C TYR A 123 -2.68 -17.98 3.05
N GLN A 124 -2.90 -17.93 4.37
CA GLN A 124 -4.18 -17.49 4.93
C GLN A 124 -4.58 -16.10 4.41
N TRP A 125 -3.66 -15.14 4.46
CA TRP A 125 -3.92 -13.77 4.01
C TRP A 125 -4.26 -13.71 2.51
N LEU A 126 -3.62 -14.55 1.67
CA LEU A 126 -3.92 -14.61 0.23
C LEU A 126 -5.36 -15.06 -0.03
N ASP A 127 -5.84 -16.09 0.68
CA ASP A 127 -7.21 -16.59 0.55
C ASP A 127 -8.22 -15.53 1.03
N GLU A 128 -7.98 -14.96 2.21
CA GLU A 128 -8.83 -13.92 2.80
C GLU A 128 -8.89 -12.66 1.93
N PHE A 129 -7.76 -12.23 1.37
CA PHE A 129 -7.70 -11.07 0.48
C PHE A 129 -8.38 -11.34 -0.86
N TYR A 130 -8.26 -12.56 -1.39
CA TYR A 130 -8.98 -12.98 -2.60
C TYR A 130 -10.51 -12.91 -2.41
N ASP A 131 -11.00 -13.41 -1.28
CA ASP A 131 -12.43 -13.34 -0.94
C ASP A 131 -12.91 -11.91 -0.74
N TYR A 132 -12.13 -11.07 -0.04
CA TYR A 132 -12.39 -9.64 0.08
C TYR A 132 -12.54 -8.95 -1.28
N LEU A 133 -11.61 -9.20 -2.21
CA LEU A 133 -11.65 -8.61 -3.55
C LEU A 133 -12.87 -9.08 -4.35
N ASN A 134 -13.23 -10.36 -4.24
CA ASN A 134 -14.40 -10.90 -4.92
C ASN A 134 -15.71 -10.32 -4.40
N GLU A 135 -15.84 -10.16 -3.08
CA GLU A 135 -17.00 -9.52 -2.49
C GLU A 135 -17.10 -8.06 -2.92
N LEU A 136 -15.99 -7.32 -2.83
CA LEU A 136 -15.94 -5.93 -3.25
C LEU A 136 -16.32 -5.76 -4.72
N ARG A 137 -15.81 -6.63 -5.60
CA ARG A 137 -16.05 -6.57 -7.05
C ARG A 137 -17.52 -6.68 -7.43
N LYS A 138 -18.38 -7.27 -6.59
CA LYS A 138 -19.84 -7.32 -6.81
C LYS A 138 -20.48 -5.93 -6.85
N THR A 139 -19.90 -4.97 -6.12
CA THR A 139 -20.41 -3.58 -6.05
C THR A 139 -19.49 -2.59 -6.74
N ARG A 140 -18.19 -2.88 -6.81
CA ARG A 140 -17.15 -2.02 -7.40
C ARG A 140 -16.34 -2.81 -8.44
N PRO A 141 -16.81 -2.93 -9.69
CA PRO A 141 -16.20 -3.82 -10.68
C PRO A 141 -14.81 -3.34 -11.18
N ASN A 142 -14.53 -2.04 -11.10
CA ASN A 142 -13.33 -1.41 -11.63
C ASN A 142 -12.24 -1.31 -10.55
N LEU A 143 -11.60 -2.43 -10.23
CA LEU A 143 -10.54 -2.50 -9.22
C LEU A 143 -9.15 -2.32 -9.84
N ILE A 144 -8.32 -1.48 -9.21
CA ILE A 144 -6.88 -1.42 -9.46
C ILE A 144 -6.17 -1.82 -8.16
N ILE A 145 -5.35 -2.85 -8.20
CA ILE A 145 -4.64 -3.37 -7.01
C ILE A 145 -3.14 -3.08 -7.17
N CYS A 146 -2.71 -1.99 -6.56
CA CYS A 146 -1.30 -1.68 -6.35
C CYS A 146 -0.79 -2.44 -5.13
N GLY A 147 0.46 -2.91 -5.19
CA GLY A 147 1.04 -3.55 -4.04
C GLY A 147 2.42 -4.13 -4.28
N ASP A 148 3.02 -4.55 -3.16
CA ASP A 148 4.13 -5.47 -3.13
C ASP A 148 3.57 -6.85 -2.76
N TYR A 149 3.61 -7.77 -3.74
CA TYR A 149 2.98 -9.08 -3.68
C TYR A 149 3.84 -10.11 -2.93
N ASN A 150 5.15 -9.87 -2.78
CA ASN A 150 6.10 -10.87 -2.30
C ASN A 150 6.00 -12.23 -3.05
N ILE A 151 5.53 -12.24 -4.30
CA ILE A 151 5.35 -13.44 -5.13
C ILE A 151 5.82 -13.10 -6.54
N CYS A 152 6.73 -13.90 -7.08
CA CYS A 152 7.04 -13.93 -8.50
C CYS A 152 6.12 -14.95 -9.16
N HIS A 153 5.44 -14.59 -10.26
CA HIS A 153 4.42 -15.46 -10.86
C HIS A 153 5.06 -16.54 -11.74
N LYS A 154 6.10 -16.18 -12.49
CA LYS A 154 6.77 -17.06 -13.45
C LYS A 154 8.28 -17.04 -13.23
N GLU A 155 8.96 -18.05 -13.77
CA GLU A 155 10.43 -18.15 -13.74
C GLU A 155 11.13 -16.89 -14.29
N ILE A 156 10.59 -16.29 -15.35
CA ILE A 156 11.12 -15.05 -15.93
C ILE A 156 11.11 -13.85 -14.96
N ASP A 157 10.28 -13.90 -13.92
CA ASP A 157 10.19 -12.86 -12.89
C ASP A 157 11.23 -13.05 -11.77
N ILE A 158 11.99 -14.16 -11.78
CA ILE A 158 12.97 -14.53 -10.76
C ILE A 158 14.38 -14.31 -11.31
N HIS A 159 15.27 -13.79 -10.47
CA HIS A 159 16.69 -13.73 -10.80
C HIS A 159 17.33 -15.12 -10.65
N ASN A 160 17.87 -15.67 -11.75
CA ASN A 160 18.45 -17.02 -11.83
C ASN A 160 17.44 -18.12 -11.42
N PRO A 161 16.38 -18.31 -12.22
CA PRO A 161 15.35 -19.31 -11.94
C PRO A 161 15.88 -20.75 -11.93
#